data_AF-C2KWK0-F1
#
_entry.id   AF-C2KWK0-F1
#
_cell.length_a   1.000
_cell.length_b   1.000
_cell.length_c   1.000
_cell.angle_alpha   90.00
_cell.angle_beta   90.00
_cell.angle_gamma   90.00
#
_symmetry.space_group_name_H-M   'P 1'
#
loop_
_entity.id
_entity.type
_entity.pdbx_description
1 polymer ?
#
loop_
_entity_poly.entity_id
_entity_poly.type
_entity_poly.pdbx_seq_one_letter_code
_entity_poly.pdbx_strand_id
1 'polypeptide(L)'
;MDIYIYSDESGVFDKQHNDFFVFAGIIFLGKEEKDKWTRMYSHKEKQLRSAKGVSCELKANFLSNKEKSGLFRSLNNCFKFCAIIREKQVLDRIFESKKSKQRYLDYVFKITVKRALTHLIDENSLDPDSVSNIHFFVDEHTTATDGRYELREALEQEFKIGTFNYNFHQFYDPVFPKMGAVHLKWCDSKTTLLVRAADIIANKVYFLRESGQFTEIPKLPNIKVTYFP
;
A
#
# COMPACT_ATOMS: atom_id res chain seq x y z
N MET A 1 6.57 16.45 -11.22
CA MET A 1 5.41 16.13 -10.35
C MET A 1 5.85 15.10 -9.32
N ASP A 2 5.50 15.30 -8.04
CA ASP A 2 5.76 14.31 -6.99
C ASP A 2 4.60 13.31 -6.86
N ILE A 3 4.92 12.04 -6.60
CA ILE A 3 3.94 11.00 -6.30
C ILE A 3 3.96 10.73 -4.78
N TYR A 4 2.78 10.66 -4.16
CA TYR A 4 2.65 10.33 -2.74
C TYR A 4 1.91 9.01 -2.58
N ILE A 5 2.53 8.07 -1.86
CA ILE A 5 2.04 6.71 -1.68
C ILE A 5 1.89 6.44 -0.19
N TYR A 6 0.67 6.09 0.21
CA TYR A 6 0.34 5.72 1.59
C TYR A 6 -0.10 4.27 1.62
N SER A 7 0.45 3.48 2.53
CA SER A 7 0.15 2.06 2.60
C SER A 7 0.03 1.55 4.02
N ASP A 8 -0.76 0.48 4.15
CA ASP A 8 -0.92 -0.30 5.37
C ASP A 8 -1.13 -1.78 5.01
N GLU A 9 -1.10 -2.63 6.03
CA GLU A 9 -1.25 -4.07 5.92
C GLU A 9 -2.42 -4.61 6.75
N SER A 10 -2.94 -5.77 6.36
CA SER A 10 -3.99 -6.46 7.08
C SER A 10 -3.81 -7.98 6.98
N GLY A 11 -4.00 -8.66 8.10
CA GLY A 11 -3.65 -10.08 8.28
C GLY A 11 -2.35 -10.26 9.06
N VAL A 12 -2.04 -11.49 9.43
CA VAL A 12 -0.80 -11.86 10.13
C VAL A 12 -0.01 -12.77 9.22
N PHE A 13 1.22 -12.39 8.86
CA PHE A 13 2.07 -13.16 7.95
C PHE A 13 2.67 -14.41 8.64
N ASP A 14 1.80 -15.38 8.84
CA ASP A 14 2.02 -16.68 9.43
C ASP A 14 1.19 -17.76 8.72
N LYS A 15 1.87 -18.49 7.83
CA LYS A 15 1.34 -19.60 7.03
C LYS A 15 0.73 -20.72 7.86
N GLN A 16 1.03 -20.87 9.15
CA GLN A 16 0.42 -21.94 9.94
C GLN A 16 -1.05 -21.64 10.23
N HIS A 17 -1.35 -20.41 10.65
CA HIS A 17 -2.65 -20.02 11.18
C HIS A 17 -3.50 -19.20 10.21
N ASN A 18 -2.90 -18.63 9.17
CA ASN A 18 -3.57 -17.71 8.26
C ASN A 18 -3.47 -18.20 6.81
N ASP A 19 -4.46 -17.81 6.00
CA ASP A 19 -4.54 -18.13 4.58
C ASP A 19 -4.09 -16.96 3.70
N PHE A 20 -4.28 -15.73 4.17
CA PHE A 20 -4.04 -14.53 3.39
C PHE A 20 -3.36 -13.42 4.19
N PHE A 21 -2.53 -12.67 3.48
CA PHE A 21 -1.97 -11.41 3.93
C PHE A 21 -2.18 -10.35 2.85
N VAL A 22 -2.54 -9.14 3.26
CA VAL A 22 -2.91 -8.07 2.33
C VAL A 22 -2.07 -6.82 2.59
N PHE A 23 -1.46 -6.29 1.53
CA PHE A 23 -1.06 -4.89 1.50
C PHE A 23 -2.09 -4.09 0.74
N ALA A 24 -2.38 -2.87 1.19
CA ALA A 24 -3.15 -1.94 0.38
C ALA A 24 -2.70 -0.49 0.60
N GLY A 25 -3.03 0.34 -0.37
CA GLY A 25 -2.65 1.74 -0.28
C GLY A 25 -3.31 2.63 -1.31
N ILE A 26 -2.95 3.90 -1.22
CA ILE A 26 -3.48 5.00 -2.04
C ILE A 26 -2.31 5.72 -2.70
N ILE A 27 -2.52 6.13 -3.95
CA ILE A 27 -1.57 6.88 -4.77
C ILE A 27 -2.17 8.25 -5.07
N PHE A 28 -1.41 9.30 -4.82
CA PHE A 28 -1.73 10.68 -5.22
C PHE A 28 -0.68 11.19 -6.20
N LEU A 29 -1.15 11.70 -7.34
CA LEU A 29 -0.33 12.32 -8.37
C LEU A 29 -0.31 13.83 -8.13
N GLY A 30 0.78 14.34 -7.57
CA GLY A 30 0.93 15.73 -7.22
C GLY A 30 0.46 16.10 -5.81
N LYS A 31 1.00 17.22 -5.32
CA LYS A 31 0.73 17.73 -3.97
C LYS A 31 -0.71 18.22 -3.82
N GLU A 32 -1.27 18.82 -4.87
CA GLU A 32 -2.63 19.37 -4.85
C GLU A 32 -3.69 18.30 -4.59
N GLU A 33 -3.61 17.16 -5.31
CA GLU A 33 -4.50 16.03 -5.07
C GLU A 33 -4.30 15.45 -3.67
N LYS A 34 -3.06 15.29 -3.22
CA LYS A 34 -2.76 14.84 -1.85
C LYS A 34 -3.42 15.75 -0.80
N ASP A 35 -3.29 17.07 -0.93
CA ASP A 35 -3.81 18.04 0.02
C ASP A 35 -5.35 18.16 -0.04
N LYS A 36 -5.95 18.01 -1.22
CA LYS A 36 -7.40 17.89 -1.41
C LYS A 36 -7.95 16.67 -0.69
N TRP A 37 -7.36 15.50 -0.90
CA TRP A 37 -7.80 14.26 -0.27
C TRP A 37 -7.57 14.23 1.23
N THR A 38 -6.47 14.81 1.70
CA THR A 38 -6.21 15.04 3.13
C THR A 38 -7.37 15.83 3.77
N ARG A 39 -7.78 16.95 3.16
CA ARG A 39 -8.89 17.77 3.66
C ARG A 39 -10.23 17.01 3.65
N MET A 40 -10.55 16.34 2.55
CA MET A 40 -11.80 15.58 2.41
C MET A 40 -11.90 14.44 3.43
N TYR A 41 -10.83 13.65 3.58
CA TYR A 41 -10.80 12.54 4.52
C TYR A 41 -10.83 13.03 5.96
N SER A 42 -10.09 14.10 6.28
CA SER A 42 -10.13 14.72 7.61
C SER A 42 -11.53 15.20 7.98
N HIS A 43 -12.24 15.81 7.04
CA HIS A 43 -13.61 16.29 7.28
C HIS A 43 -14.57 15.13 7.61
N LYS A 44 -14.54 14.06 6.82
CA LYS A 44 -15.38 12.88 7.06
C LYS A 44 -15.02 12.17 8.36
N GLU A 45 -13.74 12.07 8.68
CA GLU A 45 -13.33 11.49 9.96
C GLU A 45 -13.81 12.36 11.14
N LYS A 46 -13.67 13.68 11.06
CA LYS A 46 -14.17 14.60 12.10
C LYS A 46 -15.67 14.44 12.31
N GLN A 47 -16.46 14.37 11.24
CA GLN A 47 -17.90 14.12 11.34
C GLN A 47 -18.19 12.81 12.07
N LEU A 48 -17.44 11.76 11.76
CA LEU A 48 -17.61 10.45 12.37
C LEU A 48 -17.21 10.45 13.86
N ARG A 49 -16.14 11.16 14.22
CA ARG A 49 -15.71 11.38 15.61
C ARG A 49 -16.75 12.14 16.42
N SER A 50 -17.30 13.22 15.87
CA SER A 50 -18.38 13.99 16.49
C SER A 50 -19.63 13.14 16.68
N ALA A 51 -20.01 12.33 15.69
CA ALA A 51 -21.16 11.44 15.80
C ALA A 51 -20.99 10.35 16.89
N LYS A 52 -19.76 9.89 17.13
CA LYS A 52 -19.45 8.92 18.20
C LYS A 52 -19.22 9.55 19.57
N GLY A 53 -19.04 10.87 19.66
CA GLY A 53 -18.59 11.53 20.89
C GLY A 53 -17.18 11.12 21.32
N VAL A 54 -16.34 10.68 20.38
CA VAL A 54 -15.01 10.13 20.66
C VAL A 54 -13.93 11.14 20.31
N SER A 55 -13.07 11.45 21.28
CA SER A 55 -11.92 12.34 21.09
C SER A 55 -10.70 11.62 20.51
N CYS A 56 -10.65 10.29 20.50
CA CYS A 56 -9.54 9.53 19.92
C CYS A 56 -9.67 9.29 18.41
N GLU A 57 -8.56 8.90 17.78
CA GLU A 57 -8.44 8.61 16.35
C GLU A 57 -9.15 7.30 15.99
N LEU A 58 -9.88 7.30 14.88
CA LEU A 58 -10.67 6.15 14.46
C LEU A 58 -9.83 5.21 13.58
N LYS A 59 -9.10 4.26 14.18
CA LYS A 59 -8.52 3.13 13.42
C LYS A 59 -9.62 2.21 12.89
N ALA A 60 -9.34 1.43 11.85
CA ALA A 60 -10.33 0.50 11.30
C ALA A 60 -10.93 -0.42 12.38
N ASN A 61 -10.14 -0.91 13.33
CA ASN A 61 -10.65 -1.82 14.38
C ASN A 61 -11.69 -1.20 15.32
N PHE A 62 -11.78 0.13 15.43
CA PHE A 62 -12.77 0.85 16.23
C PHE A 62 -14.03 1.26 15.44
N LEU A 63 -14.08 0.94 14.14
CA LEU A 63 -15.14 1.33 13.23
C LEU A 63 -16.07 0.16 12.93
N SER A 64 -17.38 0.41 12.95
CA SER A 64 -18.35 -0.54 12.46
C SER A 64 -18.25 -0.70 10.95
N ASN A 65 -18.74 -1.81 10.41
CA ASN A 65 -18.70 -2.08 8.97
C ASN A 65 -19.41 -1.00 8.13
N LYS A 66 -20.48 -0.38 8.67
CA LYS A 66 -21.20 0.73 8.01
C LYS A 66 -20.32 1.97 7.86
N GLU A 67 -19.54 2.27 8.89
CA GLU A 67 -18.67 3.44 8.96
C GLU A 67 -17.42 3.25 8.10
N LYS A 68 -16.79 2.07 8.17
CA LYS A 68 -15.71 1.67 7.24
C LYS A 68 -16.15 1.82 5.80
N SER A 69 -17.37 1.38 5.48
CA SER A 69 -17.94 1.50 4.14
C SER A 69 -18.19 2.95 3.72
N GLY A 70 -18.53 3.84 4.65
CA GLY A 70 -18.70 5.27 4.38
C GLY A 70 -17.36 5.98 4.12
N LEU A 71 -16.33 5.64 4.89
CA LEU A 71 -14.97 6.15 4.69
C LEU A 71 -14.34 5.61 3.41
N PHE A 72 -14.51 4.32 3.11
CA PHE A 72 -14.06 3.74 1.84
C PHE A 72 -14.71 4.44 0.63
N ARG A 73 -16.02 4.69 0.69
CA ARG A 73 -16.74 5.41 -0.37
C ARG A 73 -16.19 6.82 -0.65
N SER A 74 -15.62 7.50 0.35
CA SER A 74 -14.90 8.77 0.11
C SER A 74 -13.78 8.59 -0.87
N LEU A 75 -13.06 7.48 -0.77
CA LEU A 75 -11.82 7.24 -1.48
C LEU A 75 -12.05 6.71 -2.89
N ASN A 76 -13.30 6.54 -3.34
CA ASN A 76 -13.63 5.89 -4.62
C ASN A 76 -12.83 6.47 -5.79
N ASN A 77 -12.65 7.79 -5.83
CA ASN A 77 -11.94 8.47 -6.92
C ASN A 77 -10.42 8.53 -6.75
N CYS A 78 -9.85 8.06 -5.63
CA CYS A 78 -8.41 7.95 -5.47
C CYS A 78 -7.87 6.72 -6.22
N PHE A 79 -6.67 6.81 -6.77
CA PHE A 79 -5.95 5.63 -7.21
C PHE A 79 -5.55 4.78 -6.01
N LYS A 80 -5.83 3.48 -6.08
CA LYS A 80 -5.58 2.51 -5.01
C LYS A 80 -4.80 1.35 -5.58
N PHE A 81 -4.09 0.66 -4.71
CA PHE A 81 -3.49 -0.62 -5.02
C PHE A 81 -3.72 -1.60 -3.89
N CYS A 82 -3.69 -2.89 -4.20
CA CYS A 82 -3.55 -3.92 -3.19
C CYS A 82 -2.74 -5.11 -3.69
N ALA A 83 -2.04 -5.73 -2.75
CA ALA A 83 -1.40 -7.02 -2.90
C ALA A 83 -2.19 -8.03 -2.08
N ILE A 84 -2.51 -9.19 -2.65
CA ILE A 84 -3.12 -10.31 -1.93
C ILE A 84 -2.16 -11.50 -2.02
N ILE A 85 -1.57 -11.85 -0.88
CA ILE A 85 -0.65 -12.97 -0.73
C ILE A 85 -1.45 -14.18 -0.25
N ARG A 86 -1.24 -15.35 -0.86
CA ARG A 86 -1.86 -16.61 -0.43
C ARG A 86 -0.87 -17.41 0.39
N GLU A 87 -0.77 -17.16 1.69
CA GLU A 87 0.32 -17.67 2.52
C GLU A 87 0.61 -19.17 2.38
N LYS A 88 -0.42 -19.99 2.16
CA LYS A 88 -0.28 -21.43 1.93
C LYS A 88 0.53 -21.81 0.66
N GLN A 89 0.62 -20.92 -0.33
CA GLN A 89 1.35 -21.09 -1.59
C GLN A 89 2.77 -20.47 -1.54
N VAL A 90 3.09 -19.69 -0.51
CA VAL A 90 4.43 -19.16 -0.28
C VAL A 90 5.35 -20.31 0.14
N LEU A 91 6.58 -20.31 -0.39
CA LEU A 91 7.61 -21.29 -0.06
C LEU A 91 7.92 -21.28 1.45
N ASP A 92 8.03 -22.46 2.07
CA ASP A 92 8.24 -22.59 3.52
C ASP A 92 9.50 -21.87 4.01
N ARG A 93 10.56 -21.83 3.17
CA ARG A 93 11.80 -21.10 3.46
C ARG A 93 11.64 -19.61 3.73
N ILE A 94 10.54 -19.01 3.25
CA ILE A 94 10.23 -17.60 3.52
C ILE A 94 9.86 -17.40 4.99
N PHE A 95 9.26 -18.42 5.64
CA PHE A 95 8.83 -18.37 7.03
C PHE A 95 9.91 -18.81 8.02
N GLU A 96 11.05 -19.34 7.56
CA GLU A 96 12.15 -19.84 8.41
C GLU A 96 12.79 -18.74 9.28
N SER A 97 12.82 -17.50 8.81
CA SER A 97 13.42 -16.39 9.57
C SER A 97 12.63 -15.09 9.42
N LYS A 98 12.68 -14.23 10.44
CA LYS A 98 12.09 -12.88 10.39
C LYS A 98 12.62 -12.07 9.22
N LYS A 99 13.91 -12.23 8.88
CA LYS A 99 14.56 -11.54 7.77
C LYS A 99 14.02 -12.03 6.41
N SER A 100 13.83 -13.34 6.25
CA SER A 100 13.24 -13.92 5.04
C SER A 100 11.80 -13.43 4.82
N LYS A 101 11.00 -13.38 5.90
CA LYS A 101 9.64 -12.82 5.86
C LYS A 101 9.64 -11.36 5.42
N GLN A 102 10.46 -10.52 6.06
CA GLN A 102 10.54 -9.09 5.72
C GLN A 102 10.94 -8.88 4.26
N ARG A 103 11.98 -9.56 3.78
CA ARG A 103 12.42 -9.45 2.38
C ARG A 103 11.35 -9.84 1.37
N TYR A 104 10.55 -10.86 1.70
CA TYR A 104 9.42 -11.26 0.86
C TYR A 104 8.34 -10.17 0.84
N LEU A 105 7.98 -9.63 2.01
CA LEU A 105 7.00 -8.56 2.12
C LEU A 105 7.47 -7.28 1.39
N ASP A 106 8.73 -6.91 1.52
CA ASP A 106 9.35 -5.79 0.80
C ASP A 106 9.28 -6.00 -0.72
N TYR A 107 9.59 -7.21 -1.18
CA TYR A 107 9.45 -7.60 -2.59
C TYR A 107 8.00 -7.47 -3.07
N VAL A 108 7.04 -8.02 -2.32
CA VAL A 108 5.62 -7.96 -2.66
C VAL A 108 5.16 -6.50 -2.74
N PHE A 109 5.49 -5.68 -1.74
CA PHE A 109 5.12 -4.28 -1.68
C PHE A 109 5.65 -3.50 -2.89
N LYS A 110 6.95 -3.59 -3.12
CA LYS A 110 7.67 -2.98 -4.26
C LYS A 110 7.04 -3.33 -5.60
N ILE A 111 6.83 -4.62 -5.87
CA ILE A 111 6.29 -5.10 -7.14
C ILE A 111 4.82 -4.67 -7.31
N THR A 112 4.05 -4.65 -6.22
CA THR A 112 2.66 -4.19 -6.25
C THR A 112 2.58 -2.72 -6.65
N VAL A 113 3.40 -1.86 -6.02
CA VAL A 113 3.43 -0.44 -6.36
C VAL A 113 3.93 -0.23 -7.78
N LYS A 114 4.98 -0.95 -8.22
CA LYS A 114 5.44 -0.92 -9.62
C LYS A 114 4.30 -1.21 -10.58
N ARG A 115 3.59 -2.32 -10.39
CA ARG A 115 2.45 -2.71 -11.23
C ARG A 115 1.32 -1.68 -11.22
N ALA A 116 1.07 -1.04 -10.08
CA ALA A 116 0.09 0.03 -9.97
C ALA A 116 0.50 1.28 -10.75
N LEU A 117 1.75 1.73 -10.63
CA LEU A 117 2.24 2.90 -11.34
C LEU A 117 2.38 2.66 -12.85
N THR A 118 2.89 1.49 -13.27
CA THR A 118 2.92 1.10 -14.68
C THR A 118 1.53 1.08 -15.29
N HIS A 119 0.52 0.58 -14.57
CA HIS A 119 -0.86 0.62 -15.03
C HIS A 119 -1.36 2.06 -15.25
N LEU A 120 -1.03 3.00 -14.36
CA LEU A 120 -1.40 4.41 -14.54
C LEU A 120 -0.70 5.05 -15.73
N ILE A 121 0.52 4.61 -16.07
CA ILE A 121 1.23 5.01 -17.28
C ILE A 121 0.50 4.47 -18.51
N ASP A 122 0.17 3.18 -18.51
CA ASP A 122 -0.53 2.51 -19.62
C ASP A 122 -1.91 3.13 -19.88
N GLU A 123 -2.59 3.61 -18.83
CA GLU A 123 -3.87 4.33 -18.91
C GLU A 123 -3.72 5.83 -19.24
N ASN A 124 -2.51 6.33 -19.51
CA ASN A 124 -2.19 7.75 -19.74
C ASN A 124 -2.60 8.68 -18.58
N SER A 125 -2.77 8.13 -17.37
CA SER A 125 -3.05 8.90 -16.16
C SER A 125 -1.78 9.43 -15.48
N LEU A 126 -0.62 8.89 -15.86
CA LEU A 126 0.70 9.27 -15.35
C LEU A 126 1.71 9.35 -16.48
N ASP A 127 2.31 10.52 -16.69
CA ASP A 127 3.47 10.67 -17.57
C ASP A 127 4.76 10.31 -16.79
N PRO A 128 5.48 9.23 -17.16
CA PRO A 128 6.69 8.82 -16.44
C PRO A 128 7.82 9.84 -16.50
N ASP A 129 7.90 10.64 -17.57
CA ASP A 129 8.96 11.65 -17.73
C ASP A 129 8.68 12.90 -16.87
N SER A 130 7.44 13.10 -16.45
CA SER A 130 7.04 14.20 -15.57
C SER A 130 7.35 13.95 -14.09
N VAL A 131 7.72 12.72 -13.69
CA VAL A 131 7.88 12.34 -12.28
C VAL A 131 9.19 12.88 -11.71
N SER A 132 9.07 13.69 -10.66
CA SER A 132 10.19 14.31 -9.97
C SER A 132 10.65 13.45 -8.80
N ASN A 133 9.77 13.07 -7.88
CA ASN A 133 10.09 12.23 -6.72
C ASN A 133 8.92 11.32 -6.36
N ILE A 134 9.20 10.26 -5.61
CA ILE A 134 8.17 9.40 -5.01
C ILE A 134 8.35 9.40 -3.49
N HIS A 135 7.27 9.70 -2.77
CA HIS A 135 7.22 9.72 -1.32
C HIS A 135 6.35 8.59 -0.80
N PHE A 136 6.97 7.64 -0.11
CA PHE A 136 6.32 6.50 0.53
C PHE A 136 6.09 6.79 2.01
N PHE A 137 4.87 6.52 2.48
CA PHE A 137 4.44 6.62 3.87
C PHE A 137 3.87 5.27 4.29
N VAL A 138 4.66 4.51 5.04
CA VAL A 138 4.37 3.11 5.41
C VAL A 138 4.18 3.03 6.93
N ASP A 139 3.17 2.28 7.41
CA ASP A 139 2.98 2.06 8.85
C ASP A 139 4.14 1.25 9.45
N GLU A 140 4.48 1.53 10.70
CA GLU A 140 5.63 0.92 11.41
C GLU A 140 5.39 -0.52 11.88
N HIS A 141 4.26 -1.13 11.56
CA HIS A 141 3.72 -2.27 12.33
C HIS A 141 4.60 -3.54 12.33
N THR A 142 5.53 -3.72 11.37
CA THR A 142 6.31 -4.97 11.23
C THR A 142 7.83 -4.82 11.09
N THR A 143 8.38 -3.61 10.91
CA THR A 143 9.80 -3.47 10.57
C THR A 143 10.71 -3.58 11.79
N ALA A 144 11.47 -4.68 11.87
CA ALA A 144 12.67 -4.73 12.69
C ALA A 144 13.64 -3.63 12.21
N THR A 145 14.35 -3.00 13.14
CA THR A 145 15.17 -1.79 12.94
C THR A 145 16.16 -1.89 11.76
N ASP A 146 16.68 -3.10 11.48
CA ASP A 146 17.62 -3.37 10.39
C ASP A 146 16.97 -3.43 8.99
N GLY A 147 15.65 -3.66 8.89
CA GLY A 147 14.93 -3.73 7.61
C GLY A 147 14.61 -2.37 6.98
N ARG A 148 14.73 -1.29 7.76
CA ARG A 148 14.35 0.07 7.32
C ARG A 148 15.21 0.60 6.18
N TYR A 149 16.50 0.23 6.16
CA TYR A 149 17.43 0.62 5.09
C TYR A 149 17.26 -0.24 3.83
N GLU A 150 16.97 -1.54 3.99
CA GLU A 150 16.79 -2.48 2.86
C GLU A 150 15.59 -2.06 1.97
N LEU A 151 14.47 -1.60 2.54
CA LEU A 151 13.28 -1.24 1.75
C LEU A 151 13.49 0.02 0.89
N ARG A 152 14.10 1.09 1.42
CA ARG A 152 14.31 2.33 0.65
C ARG A 152 15.18 2.06 -0.57
N GLU A 153 16.28 1.33 -0.39
CA GLU A 153 17.18 0.95 -1.48
C GLU A 153 16.46 0.06 -2.50
N ALA A 154 15.68 -0.93 -2.04
CA ALA A 154 14.89 -1.78 -2.92
C ALA A 154 13.89 -0.98 -3.79
N LEU A 155 13.26 0.06 -3.22
CA LEU A 155 12.38 0.96 -3.96
C LEU A 155 13.17 1.82 -4.95
N GLU A 156 14.31 2.39 -4.57
CA GLU A 156 15.14 3.21 -5.47
C GLU A 156 15.68 2.39 -6.66
N GLN A 157 16.09 1.14 -6.41
CA GLN A 157 16.46 0.20 -7.46
C GLN A 157 15.29 -0.05 -8.43
N GLU A 158 14.08 -0.29 -7.92
CA GLU A 158 12.94 -0.59 -8.78
C GLU A 158 12.44 0.60 -9.61
N PHE A 159 12.46 1.81 -9.03
CA PHE A 159 11.82 2.98 -9.64
C PHE A 159 12.78 3.87 -10.41
N LYS A 160 14.07 3.91 -10.06
CA LYS A 160 15.02 4.88 -10.63
C LYS A 160 16.23 4.25 -11.30
N ILE A 161 16.82 3.21 -10.70
CA ILE A 161 18.12 2.68 -11.16
C ILE A 161 17.95 1.49 -12.12
N GLY A 162 16.94 0.66 -11.89
CA GLY A 162 16.77 -0.65 -12.52
C GLY A 162 17.26 -1.76 -11.61
N THR A 163 16.89 -3.01 -11.91
CA THR A 163 17.23 -4.14 -11.06
C THR A 163 17.56 -5.39 -11.87
N PHE A 164 18.45 -6.22 -11.35
CA PHE A 164 18.74 -7.52 -11.93
C PHE A 164 17.87 -8.61 -11.32
N ASN A 165 17.61 -9.68 -12.07
CA ASN A 165 17.09 -10.91 -11.46
C ASN A 165 18.09 -11.48 -10.44
N TYR A 166 17.62 -12.40 -9.59
CA TYR A 166 18.44 -13.01 -8.52
C TYR A 166 19.75 -13.62 -9.03
N ASN A 167 19.77 -14.12 -10.27
CA ASN A 167 20.94 -14.73 -10.87
C ASN A 167 21.81 -13.73 -11.66
N PHE A 168 21.49 -12.43 -11.69
CA PHE A 168 22.18 -11.38 -12.47
C PHE A 168 22.24 -11.59 -13.99
N HIS A 169 21.38 -12.44 -14.55
CA HIS A 169 21.34 -12.74 -15.99
C HIS A 169 20.48 -11.76 -16.79
N GLN A 170 19.49 -11.13 -16.16
CA GLN A 170 18.54 -10.23 -16.82
C GLN A 170 18.43 -8.93 -16.05
N PHE A 171 18.65 -7.82 -16.75
CA PHE A 171 18.39 -6.47 -16.26
C PHE A 171 16.95 -6.05 -16.59
N TYR A 172 16.32 -5.36 -15.65
CA TYR A 172 15.01 -4.75 -15.81
C TYR A 172 15.14 -3.24 -15.64
N ASP A 173 14.65 -2.51 -16.64
CA ASP A 173 14.67 -1.06 -16.62
C ASP A 173 13.83 -0.48 -15.46
N PRO A 174 14.25 0.67 -14.90
CA PRO A 174 13.48 1.39 -13.91
C PRO A 174 12.20 1.97 -14.51
N VAL A 175 11.19 2.18 -13.67
CA VAL A 175 9.91 2.78 -14.09
C VAL A 175 10.07 4.27 -14.45
N PHE A 176 10.94 5.00 -13.73
CA PHE A 176 11.14 6.45 -13.86
C PHE A 176 12.65 6.78 -13.90
N PRO A 177 13.35 6.51 -15.02
CA PRO A 177 14.80 6.73 -15.10
C PRO A 177 15.24 8.19 -14.87
N LYS A 178 14.35 9.16 -15.12
CA LYS A 178 14.62 10.61 -14.98
C LYS A 178 14.24 11.18 -13.61
N MET A 179 13.70 10.37 -12.70
CA MET A 179 13.27 10.87 -11.39
C MET A 179 14.47 11.23 -10.49
N GLY A 180 14.25 12.18 -9.59
CA GLY A 180 15.20 12.63 -8.58
C GLY A 180 15.45 11.58 -7.49
N ALA A 181 14.54 11.44 -6.54
CA ALA A 181 14.75 10.55 -5.39
C ALA A 181 13.48 9.81 -4.92
N VAL A 182 13.71 8.68 -4.26
CA VAL A 182 12.72 7.99 -3.44
C VAL A 182 12.88 8.41 -1.98
N HIS A 183 11.80 8.89 -1.39
CA HIS A 183 11.71 9.23 0.02
C HIS A 183 10.82 8.22 0.74
N LEU A 184 11.35 7.55 1.75
CA LEU A 184 10.59 6.63 2.59
C LEU A 184 10.44 7.24 3.99
N LYS A 185 9.20 7.37 4.45
CA LYS A 185 8.86 7.80 5.80
C LYS A 185 8.03 6.72 6.50
N TRP A 186 8.61 6.17 7.55
CA TRP A 186 7.88 5.35 8.50
C TRP A 186 6.95 6.24 9.32
N CYS A 187 5.69 5.84 9.40
CA CYS A 187 4.64 6.63 10.04
C CYS A 187 4.01 5.82 11.16
N ASP A 188 3.72 6.47 12.29
CA ASP A 188 2.76 5.91 13.24
C ASP A 188 1.36 6.15 12.65
N SER A 189 0.65 5.06 12.34
CA SER A 189 -0.74 5.09 11.87
C SER A 189 -1.67 5.90 12.77
N LYS A 190 -1.34 6.13 14.05
CA LYS A 190 -2.08 7.07 14.90
C LYS A 190 -2.05 8.48 14.29
N THR A 191 -0.84 9.01 14.12
CA THR A 191 -0.64 10.41 13.72
C THR A 191 -0.93 10.71 12.24
N THR A 192 -0.85 9.71 11.35
CA THR A 192 -0.89 9.95 9.90
C THR A 192 -2.24 9.58 9.28
N LEU A 193 -3.05 10.61 9.03
CA LEU A 193 -4.40 10.53 8.48
C LEU A 193 -4.54 9.62 7.24
N LEU A 194 -3.65 9.77 6.26
CA LEU A 194 -3.73 9.03 4.99
C LEU A 194 -3.21 7.59 5.09
N VAL A 195 -2.38 7.27 6.09
CA VAL A 195 -2.05 5.88 6.44
C VAL A 195 -3.29 5.18 6.99
N ARG A 196 -4.08 5.86 7.82
CA ARG A 196 -5.39 5.33 8.28
C ARG A 196 -6.40 5.15 7.15
N ALA A 197 -6.31 5.96 6.09
CA ALA A 197 -7.11 5.72 4.89
C ALA A 197 -6.68 4.42 4.18
N ALA A 198 -5.38 4.11 4.15
CA ALA A 198 -4.86 2.84 3.64
C ALA A 198 -5.27 1.64 4.53
N ASP A 199 -5.25 1.78 5.86
CA ASP A 199 -5.76 0.79 6.84
C ASP A 199 -7.17 0.32 6.49
N ILE A 200 -8.07 1.26 6.17
CA ILE A 200 -9.46 0.97 5.79
C ILE A 200 -9.53 0.15 4.50
N ILE A 201 -8.68 0.44 3.53
CA ILE A 201 -8.63 -0.29 2.25
C ILE A 201 -8.09 -1.70 2.50
N ALA A 202 -7.00 -1.84 3.26
CA ALA A 202 -6.39 -3.13 3.59
C ALA A 202 -7.41 -4.02 4.31
N ASN A 203 -8.06 -3.50 5.35
CA ASN A 203 -9.14 -4.18 6.08
C ASN A 203 -10.31 -4.58 5.17
N LYS A 204 -10.73 -3.71 4.25
CA LYS A 204 -11.85 -3.99 3.35
C LYS A 204 -11.49 -5.13 2.39
N VAL A 205 -10.29 -5.10 1.81
CA VAL A 205 -9.81 -6.15 0.90
C VAL A 205 -9.64 -7.46 1.65
N TYR A 206 -9.05 -7.44 2.84
CA TYR A 206 -8.91 -8.61 3.72
C TYR A 206 -10.27 -9.23 4.05
N PHE A 207 -11.23 -8.41 4.50
CA PHE A 207 -12.59 -8.87 4.79
C PHE A 207 -13.28 -9.50 3.57
N LEU A 208 -13.18 -8.89 2.38
CA LEU A 208 -13.75 -9.46 1.15
C LEU A 208 -13.09 -10.79 0.78
N ARG A 209 -11.80 -10.96 1.10
CA ARG A 209 -11.08 -12.19 0.86
C ARG A 209 -11.54 -13.31 1.81
N GLU A 210 -11.56 -13.02 3.11
CA GLU A 210 -11.98 -13.96 4.16
C GLU A 210 -13.45 -14.37 4.04
N SER A 211 -14.33 -13.44 3.67
CA SER A 211 -15.77 -13.72 3.50
C SER A 211 -16.13 -14.47 2.21
N GLY A 212 -15.13 -14.87 1.41
CA GLY A 212 -15.34 -15.57 0.13
C GLY A 212 -15.83 -14.66 -1.01
N GLN A 213 -15.99 -13.36 -0.79
CA GLN A 213 -16.46 -12.37 -1.79
C GLN A 213 -15.31 -11.81 -2.64
N PHE A 214 -14.30 -12.62 -2.94
CA PHE A 214 -13.06 -12.16 -3.57
C PHE A 214 -13.25 -11.67 -5.01
N THR A 215 -14.34 -12.05 -5.67
CA THR A 215 -14.75 -11.57 -7.01
C THR A 215 -15.14 -10.09 -7.01
N GLU A 216 -15.44 -9.51 -5.84
CA GLU A 216 -15.78 -8.09 -5.70
C GLU A 216 -14.54 -7.19 -5.58
N ILE A 217 -13.38 -7.75 -5.23
CA ILE A 217 -12.15 -6.97 -5.02
C ILE A 217 -11.72 -6.24 -6.30
N PRO A 218 -11.65 -6.89 -7.49
CA PRO A 218 -11.28 -6.21 -8.73
C PRO A 218 -12.34 -5.21 -9.21
N LYS A 219 -13.57 -5.27 -8.67
CA LYS A 219 -14.67 -4.33 -9.01
C LYS A 219 -14.63 -3.07 -8.15
N LEU A 220 -13.75 -2.99 -7.14
CA LEU A 220 -13.61 -1.78 -6.35
C LEU A 220 -13.09 -0.65 -7.25
N PRO A 221 -13.59 0.58 -7.06
CA PRO A 221 -13.27 1.69 -7.96
C PRO A 221 -11.79 2.07 -7.85
N ASN A 222 -11.15 2.28 -9.00
CA ASN A 222 -9.75 2.73 -9.15
C ASN A 222 -8.74 1.91 -8.33
N ILE A 223 -8.94 0.59 -8.18
CA ILE A 223 -7.98 -0.29 -7.51
C ILE A 223 -7.19 -1.13 -8.53
N LYS A 224 -5.86 -1.15 -8.39
CA LYS A 224 -5.01 -2.15 -9.02
C LYS A 224 -4.76 -3.31 -8.07
N VAL A 225 -5.28 -4.48 -8.40
CA VAL A 225 -5.08 -5.71 -7.61
C VAL A 225 -3.91 -6.51 -8.17
N THR A 226 -3.04 -6.95 -7.28
CA THR A 226 -1.94 -7.87 -7.60
C THR A 226 -2.01 -9.10 -6.70
N TYR A 227 -1.98 -10.28 -7.30
CA TYR A 227 -1.97 -11.54 -6.55
C TYR A 227 -0.56 -12.11 -6.48
N PHE A 228 -0.21 -12.63 -5.32
CA PHE A 228 1.04 -13.35 -5.08
C PHE A 228 0.73 -14.75 -4.54
N PRO A 229 1.58 -15.74 -4.88
CA PRO A 229 1.65 -16.97 -4.12
C PRO A 229 1.91 -16.70 -2.65
#